data_AF-A0A8S8YLU5-F1
#
_entry.id   AF-A0A8S8YLU5-F1
#
_cell.length_a   1.000
_cell.length_b   1.000
_cell.length_c   1.000
_cell.angle_alpha   90.00
_cell.angle_beta   90.00
_cell.angle_gamma   90.00
#
_symmetry.space_group_name_H-M   'P 1'
#
loop_
_entity.id
_entity.type
_entity.pdbx_description
1 polymer ?
#
loop_
_entity_poly.entity_id
_entity_poly.type
_entity_poly.pdbx_seq_one_letter_code
_entity_poly.pdbx_strand_id
1 'polypeptide(L)'
;MIDKMNAQLLLGQQLRGVDVRNVASQVVESHFLPDLRGNLVAFTRQKFRCVRCGESYRRYPLSGYCIKIKKQDFRSASHFTKEEQTCGGNLALTVSEGAVRKYIRVMQHVIDHYGVDMYTRQRVEGLVNSTDSLFKNDRVKVFTLDDFVSG
;
A
#
# COMPACT_ATOMS: atom_id res chain seq x y z
N MET A 1 6.67 -12.33 -8.16
CA MET A 1 5.61 -12.98 -7.35
C MET A 1 4.48 -13.44 -8.27
N ILE A 2 3.92 -12.53 -9.08
CA ILE A 2 2.86 -12.83 -10.05
C ILE A 2 3.27 -13.95 -11.01
N ASP A 3 4.44 -13.83 -11.64
CA ASP A 3 4.87 -14.79 -12.66
C ASP A 3 5.07 -16.20 -12.09
N LYS A 4 5.59 -16.29 -10.86
CA LYS A 4 5.78 -17.58 -10.16
C LYS A 4 4.44 -18.26 -9.86
N MET A 5 3.47 -17.48 -9.41
CA MET A 5 2.13 -17.98 -9.12
C MET A 5 1.40 -18.38 -10.41
N ASN A 6 1.46 -17.56 -11.45
CA ASN A 6 0.89 -17.90 -12.75
C ASN A 6 1.50 -19.20 -13.28
N ALA A 7 2.81 -19.38 -13.18
CA ALA A 7 3.46 -20.65 -13.55
C ALA A 7 2.95 -21.84 -12.72
N GLN A 8 2.74 -21.67 -11.41
CA GLN A 8 2.19 -22.71 -10.53
C GLN A 8 0.75 -23.10 -10.92
N LEU A 9 -0.11 -22.12 -11.22
CA LEU A 9 -1.50 -22.35 -11.59
C LEU A 9 -1.63 -22.92 -13.01
N LEU A 10 -0.80 -22.47 -13.95
CA LEU A 10 -0.71 -23.03 -15.30
C LEU A 10 -0.26 -24.50 -15.27
N LEU A 11 0.72 -24.83 -14.44
CA LEU A 11 1.13 -26.23 -14.24
C LEU A 11 -0.03 -27.05 -13.67
N GLY A 12 -0.77 -26.51 -12.70
CA GLY A 12 -1.96 -27.13 -12.15
C GLY A 12 -3.01 -27.47 -13.20
N GLN A 13 -3.23 -26.59 -14.19
CA GLN A 13 -4.16 -26.84 -15.30
C GLN A 13 -3.76 -28.01 -16.20
N GLN A 14 -2.46 -28.29 -16.31
CA GLN A 14 -1.95 -29.39 -17.12
C GLN A 14 -2.03 -30.75 -16.39
N LEU A 15 -2.10 -30.74 -15.05
CA LEU A 15 -2.08 -31.93 -14.22
C LEU A 15 -3.50 -32.45 -13.96
N ARG A 16 -3.79 -33.67 -14.43
CA ARG A 16 -5.10 -34.33 -14.21
C ARG A 16 -5.48 -34.52 -12.73
N GLY A 17 -4.49 -34.63 -11.84
CA GLY A 17 -4.71 -34.89 -10.41
C GLY A 17 -4.95 -33.63 -9.57
N VAL A 18 -4.93 -32.45 -10.18
CA VAL A 18 -4.97 -31.18 -9.45
C VAL A 18 -6.24 -30.42 -9.80
N ASP A 19 -7.05 -30.10 -8.79
CA ASP A 19 -8.13 -29.14 -8.94
C ASP A 19 -7.57 -27.72 -8.78
N VAL A 20 -7.44 -27.03 -9.91
CA VAL A 20 -6.86 -25.68 -9.98
C VAL A 20 -7.66 -24.67 -9.18
N ARG A 21 -8.99 -24.82 -9.10
CA ARG A 21 -9.85 -23.89 -8.35
C ARG A 21 -9.55 -23.97 -6.85
N ASN A 22 -9.39 -25.18 -6.33
CA ASN A 22 -9.03 -25.38 -4.93
C ASN A 22 -7.63 -24.86 -4.61
N VAL A 23 -6.66 -25.10 -5.50
CA VAL A 23 -5.30 -24.57 -5.31
C VAL A 23 -5.30 -23.04 -5.37
N ALA A 24 -6.06 -22.43 -6.29
CA ALA A 24 -6.19 -20.98 -6.38
C ALA A 24 -6.81 -20.39 -5.11
N SER A 25 -7.92 -20.96 -4.61
CA SER A 25 -8.52 -20.57 -3.33
C SER A 25 -7.52 -20.66 -2.17
N GLN A 26 -6.81 -21.78 -2.04
CA GLN A 26 -5.83 -21.97 -0.97
C GLN A 26 -4.71 -20.93 -1.02
N VAL A 27 -4.17 -20.63 -2.21
CA VAL A 27 -3.12 -19.64 -2.38
C VAL A 27 -3.62 -18.24 -2.02
N VAL A 28 -4.85 -17.89 -2.43
CA VAL A 28 -5.46 -16.59 -2.08
C VAL A 28 -5.63 -16.47 -0.56
N GLU A 29 -6.15 -17.50 0.11
CA GLU A 29 -6.40 -17.44 1.55
C GLU A 29 -5.13 -17.48 2.40
N SER A 30 -4.15 -18.30 2.03
CA SER A 30 -2.94 -18.52 2.83
C SER A 30 -1.86 -17.47 2.61
N HIS A 31 -1.79 -16.86 1.41
CA HIS A 31 -0.73 -15.92 1.07
C HIS A 31 -1.27 -14.51 0.79
N PHE A 32 -2.23 -14.38 -0.12
CA PHE A 32 -2.64 -13.06 -0.59
C PHE A 32 -3.45 -12.27 0.44
N LEU A 33 -4.44 -12.89 1.09
CA LEU A 33 -5.27 -12.23 2.09
C LEU A 33 -4.42 -11.75 3.30
N PRO A 34 -3.51 -12.56 3.87
CA PRO A 34 -2.59 -12.10 4.90
C PRO A 34 -1.68 -10.97 4.44
N ASP A 35 -1.12 -11.05 3.23
CA ASP A 35 -0.23 -10.02 2.69
C ASP A 35 -0.93 -8.68 2.49
N LEU A 36 -2.13 -8.68 1.88
CA LEU A 36 -2.91 -7.46 1.71
C LEU A 36 -3.27 -6.85 3.06
N ARG A 37 -3.77 -7.68 3.99
CA ARG A 37 -4.11 -7.22 5.35
C ARG A 37 -2.89 -6.65 6.06
N GLY A 38 -1.74 -7.31 5.96
CA GLY A 38 -0.47 -6.85 6.53
C GLY A 38 -0.07 -5.48 5.97
N ASN A 39 -0.17 -5.32 4.65
CA ASN A 39 0.12 -4.05 3.98
C ASN A 39 -0.83 -2.91 4.41
N LEU A 40 -2.12 -3.20 4.58
CA LEU A 40 -3.10 -2.21 5.07
C LEU A 40 -2.83 -1.79 6.52
N VAL A 41 -2.52 -2.75 7.40
CA VAL A 41 -2.14 -2.46 8.78
C VAL A 41 -0.83 -1.68 8.84
N ALA A 42 0.14 -2.02 8.00
CA ALA A 42 1.39 -1.29 7.89
C ALA A 42 1.14 0.15 7.39
N PHE A 43 0.31 0.34 6.36
CA PHE A 43 -0.03 1.64 5.80
C PHE A 43 -0.68 2.57 6.84
N THR A 44 -1.62 2.05 7.63
CA THR A 44 -2.34 2.84 8.64
C THR A 44 -1.49 3.17 9.87
N ARG A 45 -0.48 2.35 10.19
CA ARG A 45 0.39 2.51 11.38
C ARG A 45 1.80 3.00 11.05
N GLN A 46 2.06 3.35 9.79
CA GLN A 46 3.40 3.68 9.33
C GLN A 46 3.97 4.95 9.99
N LYS A 47 5.30 5.07 9.92
CA LYS A 47 6.02 6.30 10.25
C LYS A 47 6.21 7.14 8.99
N PHE A 48 6.41 8.43 9.17
CA PHE A 48 6.76 9.37 8.12
C PHE A 48 8.25 9.63 8.16
N ARG A 49 8.94 9.54 7.02
CA ARG A 49 10.38 9.74 6.94
C ARG A 49 10.70 11.02 6.21
N CYS A 50 11.59 11.84 6.77
CA CYS A 50 12.12 13.01 6.08
C CYS A 50 13.07 12.57 4.96
N VAL A 51 12.84 13.05 3.74
CA VAL A 51 13.68 12.74 2.57
C VAL A 51 15.08 13.38 2.70
N ARG A 52 15.19 14.52 3.36
CA ARG A 52 16.45 15.26 3.53
C ARG A 52 17.35 14.70 4.64
N CYS A 53 16.82 14.48 5.83
CA CYS A 53 17.62 14.13 7.02
C CYS A 53 17.37 12.71 7.55
N GLY A 54 16.45 11.95 6.95
CA GLY A 54 16.13 10.58 7.33
C GLY A 54 15.38 10.41 8.66
N GLU A 55 15.02 11.50 9.34
CA GLU A 55 14.30 11.44 10.61
C GLU A 55 12.93 10.78 10.44
N SER A 56 12.55 9.93 11.40
CA SER A 56 11.33 9.12 11.34
C SER A 56 10.34 9.55 12.41
N TYR A 57 9.19 10.05 11.99
CA TYR A 57 8.13 10.52 12.88
C TYR A 57 6.98 9.53 12.96
N ARG A 58 6.53 9.21 14.17
CA ARG A 58 5.34 8.37 14.38
C ARG A 58 4.04 9.09 13.99
N ARG A 59 4.01 10.43 14.11
CA ARG A 59 2.86 11.27 13.75
C ARG A 59 3.33 12.38 12.83
N TYR A 60 2.51 12.76 11.87
CA TYR A 60 2.83 13.86 10.97
C TYR A 60 2.90 15.18 11.76
N PRO A 61 4.00 15.95 11.70
CA PRO A 61 4.08 17.27 12.32
C PRO A 61 3.03 18.22 11.74
N LEU A 62 2.37 19.01 12.59
CA LEU A 62 1.36 19.99 12.16
C LEU A 62 1.94 21.09 11.26
N SER A 63 3.26 21.34 11.36
CA SER A 63 3.97 22.28 10.49
C SER A 63 4.00 21.85 9.02
N GLY A 64 3.77 20.56 8.73
CA GLY A 64 3.82 20.04 7.37
C GLY A 64 5.21 19.65 6.85
N TYR A 65 6.27 20.04 7.56
CA TYR A 65 7.67 19.78 7.21
C TYR A 65 8.46 19.20 8.39
N CYS A 66 9.64 18.67 8.11
CA CYS A 66 10.52 18.10 9.12
C CYS A 66 10.99 19.15 10.13
N ILE A 67 10.68 18.89 11.41
CA ILE A 67 10.98 19.74 12.56
C ILE A 67 12.33 19.44 13.24
N LYS A 68 13.13 18.51 12.70
CA LYS A 68 14.43 18.15 13.30
C LYS A 68 15.40 19.32 13.19
N ILE A 69 16.01 19.70 14.30
CA ILE A 69 17.06 20.73 14.35
C ILE A 69 18.33 20.16 13.73
N LYS A 70 18.96 20.90 12.81
CA LYS A 70 20.26 20.53 12.25
C LYS A 70 21.32 20.72 13.33
N LYS A 71 22.05 19.66 13.68
CA LYS A 71 23.27 19.81 14.49
C LYS A 71 24.30 20.49 13.59
N GLN A 72 24.70 21.71 13.92
CA GLN A 72 25.83 22.35 13.25
C GLN A 72 27.09 21.53 13.55
N ASP A 73 27.89 21.27 12.52
CA ASP A 73 29.24 20.73 12.72
C ASP A 73 30.03 21.75 13.55
N PHE A 74 30.65 21.26 14.62
CA PHE A 74 31.43 22.03 15.60
C PHE A 74 32.77 22.53 15.02
N ARG A 75 32.76 23.12 13.82
CA ARG A 75 33.96 23.64 13.14
C ARG A 75 33.92 25.12 12.83
N SER A 76 32.81 25.81 13.06
CA SER A 76 32.71 27.26 12.86
C SER A 76 32.59 27.99 14.20
N ALA A 77 33.74 28.36 14.74
CA ALA A 77 33.87 29.29 15.85
C ALA A 77 33.60 30.73 15.36
N SER A 78 32.35 31.05 15.01
CA SER A 78 31.92 32.43 14.85
C SER A 78 30.39 32.54 14.85
N HIS A 79 29.95 33.60 15.54
CA HIS A 79 28.62 34.19 15.55
C HIS A 79 27.48 33.53 16.34
N PHE A 80 27.32 34.16 17.51
CA PHE A 80 26.25 34.29 18.49
C PHE A 80 24.81 34.54 17.97
N THR A 81 24.40 34.05 16.80
CA THR A 81 22.97 34.02 16.40
C THR A 81 22.52 32.59 16.32
N LYS A 82 22.03 32.07 17.45
CA LYS A 82 21.56 30.69 17.62
C LYS A 82 20.16 30.53 16.99
N GLU A 83 20.03 30.78 15.70
CA GLU A 83 18.87 30.31 14.96
C GLU A 83 19.00 28.80 14.78
N GLU A 84 18.30 28.04 15.62
CA GLU A 84 18.18 26.59 15.49
C GLU A 84 17.49 26.27 14.16
N GLN A 85 18.28 26.14 13.09
CA GLN A 85 17.75 25.86 11.77
C GLN A 85 17.11 24.46 11.75
N THR A 86 15.79 24.43 11.63
CA THR A 86 15.04 23.20 11.39
C THR A 86 15.32 22.67 9.98
N CYS A 87 15.21 21.36 9.80
CA CYS A 87 15.51 20.71 8.53
C CYS A 87 14.64 21.22 7.38
N GLY A 88 13.33 21.43 7.64
CA GLY A 88 12.37 21.92 6.66
C GLY A 88 12.15 20.98 5.47
N GLY A 89 12.61 19.73 5.54
CA GLY A 89 12.47 18.76 4.47
C GLY A 89 11.07 18.15 4.40
N ASN A 90 10.68 17.70 3.19
CA ASN A 90 9.42 17.00 2.98
C ASN A 90 9.42 15.63 3.67
N LEU A 91 8.26 15.26 4.19
CA LEU A 91 8.00 13.99 4.83
C LEU A 91 7.29 13.06 3.84
N ALA A 92 7.87 11.88 3.61
CA ALA A 92 7.31 10.86 2.75
C ALA A 92 6.73 9.71 3.57
N LEU A 93 5.70 9.06 3.02
CA LEU A 93 5.18 7.79 3.52
C LEU A 93 6.21 6.69 3.27
N THR A 94 6.35 5.76 4.21
CA THR A 94 7.22 4.58 4.03
C THR A 94 6.57 3.49 3.20
N VAL A 95 5.24 3.40 3.24
CA VAL A 95 4.40 2.48 2.47
C VAL A 95 3.43 3.34 1.66
N SER A 96 3.50 3.22 0.34
CA SER A 96 2.63 3.96 -0.58
C SER A 96 1.32 3.21 -0.85
N GLU A 97 0.27 3.94 -1.22
CA GLU A 97 -0.98 3.36 -1.71
C GLU A 97 -0.75 2.42 -2.91
N GLY A 98 0.11 2.83 -3.84
CA GLY A 98 0.42 2.03 -5.03
C GLY A 98 0.99 0.65 -4.69
N ALA A 99 1.75 0.54 -3.59
CA ALA A 99 2.24 -0.75 -3.11
C ALA A 99 1.08 -1.67 -2.69
N VAL A 100 0.05 -1.12 -2.03
CA VAL A 100 -1.14 -1.88 -1.60
C VAL A 100 -2.01 -2.27 -2.81
N ARG A 101 -2.31 -1.32 -3.71
CA ARG A 101 -3.16 -1.57 -4.89
C ARG A 101 -2.58 -2.60 -5.85
N LYS A 102 -1.25 -2.73 -5.91
CA LYS A 102 -0.59 -3.76 -6.72
C LYS A 102 -1.05 -5.17 -6.32
N TYR A 103 -1.23 -5.46 -5.03
CA TYR A 103 -1.67 -6.78 -4.57
C TYR A 103 -3.13 -7.07 -4.95
N ILE A 104 -4.00 -6.06 -4.89
CA ILE A 104 -5.41 -6.19 -5.27
C ILE A 104 -5.55 -6.61 -6.72
N ARG A 105 -4.81 -5.96 -7.63
CA ARG A 105 -4.83 -6.28 -9.07
C ARG A 105 -4.44 -7.74 -9.34
N VAL A 106 -3.47 -8.25 -8.60
CA VAL A 106 -3.01 -9.64 -8.74
C VAL A 106 -4.05 -10.62 -8.27
N MET A 107 -4.67 -10.38 -7.12
CA MET A 107 -5.73 -11.26 -6.60
C MET A 107 -6.93 -11.31 -7.54
N GLN A 108 -7.37 -10.15 -8.05
CA GLN A 108 -8.48 -10.09 -9.01
C GLN A 108 -8.17 -10.90 -10.26
N HIS A 109 -6.96 -10.76 -10.82
CA HIS A 109 -6.53 -11.57 -11.96
C HIS A 109 -6.63 -13.07 -11.68
N VAL A 110 -6.20 -13.54 -10.50
CA VAL A 110 -6.30 -14.97 -10.13
C VAL A 110 -7.74 -15.44 -10.05
N ILE A 111 -8.59 -14.66 -9.39
CA ILE A 111 -10.01 -14.95 -9.19
C ILE A 111 -10.73 -15.05 -10.54
N ASP A 112 -10.45 -14.11 -11.44
CA ASP A 112 -11.12 -14.04 -12.74
C ASP A 112 -10.63 -15.12 -13.72
N HIS A 113 -9.34 -15.49 -13.68
CA HIS A 113 -8.77 -16.46 -14.62
C HIS A 113 -8.90 -17.92 -14.18
N TYR A 114 -8.73 -18.20 -12.89
CA TYR A 114 -8.70 -19.57 -12.36
C TYR A 114 -9.95 -19.93 -11.57
N GLY A 115 -10.70 -18.93 -11.09
CA GLY A 115 -11.86 -19.13 -10.23
C GLY A 115 -11.45 -19.46 -8.79
N VAL A 116 -12.29 -19.04 -7.85
CA VAL A 116 -12.19 -19.38 -6.42
C VAL A 116 -13.60 -19.67 -5.89
N ASP A 117 -13.67 -20.27 -4.72
CA ASP A 117 -14.93 -20.45 -4.01
C ASP A 117 -15.59 -19.10 -3.64
N MET A 118 -16.92 -19.14 -3.45
CA MET A 118 -17.72 -17.94 -3.19
C MET A 118 -17.33 -17.23 -1.89
N TYR A 119 -16.91 -17.96 -0.87
CA TYR A 119 -16.52 -17.38 0.42
C TYR A 119 -15.21 -16.60 0.28
N THR A 120 -14.20 -17.18 -0.35
CA THR A 120 -12.93 -16.51 -0.68
C THR A 120 -13.16 -15.28 -1.53
N ARG A 121 -14.03 -15.37 -2.55
CA ARG A 121 -14.39 -14.23 -3.40
C ARG A 121 -14.96 -13.07 -2.58
N GLN A 122 -15.97 -13.33 -1.73
CA GLN A 122 -16.59 -12.31 -0.88
C GLN A 122 -15.59 -11.68 0.10
N ARG A 123 -14.68 -12.48 0.67
CA ARG A 123 -13.62 -11.95 1.56
C ARG A 123 -12.68 -10.99 0.84
N VAL A 124 -12.29 -11.33 -0.39
CA VAL A 124 -11.45 -10.46 -1.22
C VAL A 124 -12.21 -9.18 -1.56
N GLU A 125 -13.45 -9.28 -2.03
CA GLU A 125 -14.31 -8.11 -2.33
C GLU A 125 -14.47 -7.19 -1.10
N GLY A 126 -14.71 -7.75 0.09
CA GLY A 126 -14.79 -6.98 1.33
C GLY A 126 -13.50 -6.22 1.67
N LEU A 127 -12.33 -6.84 1.45
CA LEU A 127 -11.04 -6.19 1.64
C LEU A 127 -10.73 -5.13 0.60
N VAL A 128 -11.11 -5.35 -0.66
CA VAL A 128 -10.98 -4.36 -1.73
C VAL A 128 -11.83 -3.14 -1.43
N ASN A 129 -13.10 -3.33 -1.08
CA ASN A 129 -14.00 -2.24 -0.70
C ASN A 129 -13.49 -1.46 0.52
N SER A 130 -12.94 -2.16 1.52
CA SER A 130 -12.31 -1.53 2.69
C SER A 130 -11.09 -0.69 2.29
N THR A 131 -10.31 -1.18 1.33
CA THR A 131 -9.13 -0.48 0.80
C THR A 131 -9.54 0.77 0.02
N ASP A 132 -10.51 0.64 -0.88
CA ASP A 132 -11.00 1.77 -1.66
C ASP A 132 -11.65 2.83 -0.77
N SER A 133 -12.44 2.43 0.23
CA SER A 133 -13.00 3.35 1.23
C SER A 133 -11.92 4.13 1.99
N LEU A 134 -10.81 3.47 2.36
CA LEU A 134 -9.69 4.10 3.08
C LEU A 134 -8.97 5.16 2.25
N PHE A 135 -8.88 4.97 0.93
CA PHE A 135 -8.19 5.87 0.01
C PHE A 135 -9.11 6.88 -0.67
N LYS A 136 -10.43 6.65 -0.64
CA LYS A 136 -11.41 7.57 -1.23
C LYS A 136 -11.44 8.85 -0.39
N ASN A 137 -11.15 9.97 -1.05
CA ASN A 137 -11.18 11.27 -0.41
C ASN A 137 -12.50 11.96 -0.77
N ASP A 138 -13.48 11.92 0.13
CA ASP A 138 -14.82 12.49 -0.12
C ASP A 138 -14.81 14.01 -0.39
N ARG A 139 -13.70 14.70 -0.10
CA ARG A 139 -13.50 16.13 -0.38
C ARG A 139 -13.10 16.42 -1.83
N VAL A 140 -12.65 15.41 -2.58
CA VAL A 140 -12.19 15.55 -3.96
C VAL A 140 -12.99 14.56 -4.83
N LYS A 141 -14.20 14.96 -5.22
CA LYS A 141 -14.95 14.25 -6.26
C LYS A 141 -14.51 14.76 -7.63
N VAL A 142 -13.64 13.98 -8.28
CA VAL A 142 -13.40 14.15 -9.72
C VAL A 142 -14.57 13.47 -10.42
N PHE A 143 -15.45 14.24 -11.05
CA PHE A 143 -16.51 13.71 -11.89
C PHE A 143 -15.96 13.39 -13.27
N THR A 144 -16.26 12.20 -13.77
CA THR A 144 -15.99 11.80 -15.15
C THR A 144 -17.27 11.89 -15.98
N LEU A 145 -17.14 12.02 -17.30
CA LEU A 145 -18.30 12.09 -18.21
C LEU A 145 -19.19 10.83 -18.11
N ASP A 146 -18.60 9.65 -17.84
CA ASP A 146 -19.34 8.40 -17.66
C ASP A 146 -20.28 8.40 -16.44
N ASP A 147 -19.93 9.16 -15.39
CA ASP A 147 -20.78 9.33 -14.20
C ASP A 147 -22.08 10.09 -14.52
N PHE A 148 -22.11 10.82 -15.63
CA PHE A 148 -23.27 11.59 -16.10
C PHE A 148 -24.09 10.85 -17.15
N VAL A 149 -23.50 9.94 -17.91
CA VAL A 149 -24.16 9.24 -19.03
C VAL A 149 -24.84 7.94 -18.58
N SER A 150 -24.43 7.36 -17.45
CA SER A 150 -24.92 6.06 -16.98
C SER A 150 -26.04 6.13 -15.93
N GLY A 151 -26.74 7.27 -15.83
CA GLY A 151 -27.84 7.52 -14.89
C GLY A 151 -29.18 6.98 -15.35
#